data_AF-A0A1C5W1F0-F1
#
_entry.id   AF-A0A1C5W1F0-F1
#
_cell.length_a   1.000
_cell.length_b   1.000
_cell.length_c   1.000
_cell.angle_alpha   90.00
_cell.angle_beta   90.00
_cell.angle_gamma   90.00
#
_symmetry.space_group_name_H-M   'P 1'
#
loop_
_entity.id
_entity.type
_entity.pdbx_description
1 polymer ?
#
loop_
_entity_poly.entity_id
_entity_poly.type
_entity_poly.pdbx_seq_one_letter_code
_entity_poly.pdbx_strand_id
1 'polypeptide(L)'
;MANVRKNTTTATINNDITEVKSKREIQLTDRVFLENTRNWELGFRAVETQRDITIPPNAKKFAQLNVGEVMAQIQEGNGMFCGTDGFGNNAYLKILDEDIRRYVFSLDENDNNEPVILDINSVKALLGISNKADFMAELSRLVVTEGDKKMIIPLAKEVGIDNVAVYKRNEIENISGYKF
;
A
#
# COMPACT_ATOMS: atom_id res chain seq x y z
N MET A 1 59.47 -42.88 -21.88
CA MET A 1 58.28 -43.08 -21.03
C MET A 1 58.28 -42.03 -19.93
N ALA A 2 57.42 -41.02 -20.01
CA ALA A 2 56.99 -40.19 -18.88
C ALA A 2 55.74 -39.42 -19.34
N ASN A 3 54.59 -39.79 -18.79
CA ASN A 3 53.26 -39.31 -19.16
C ASN A 3 52.88 -38.23 -18.13
N VAL A 4 52.93 -36.95 -18.51
CA VAL A 4 52.52 -35.84 -17.64
C VAL A 4 51.04 -35.55 -17.90
N ARG A 5 50.17 -36.05 -17.02
CA ARG A 5 48.75 -35.73 -17.00
C ARG A 5 48.56 -34.29 -16.49
N LYS A 6 48.02 -33.42 -17.34
CA LYS A 6 47.53 -32.09 -16.95
C LYS A 6 46.15 -32.28 -16.31
N ASN A 7 46.05 -32.11 -15.00
CA ASN A 7 44.78 -32.02 -14.31
C ASN A 7 44.24 -30.59 -14.45
N THR A 8 43.28 -30.40 -15.37
CA THR A 8 42.49 -29.17 -15.43
C THR A 8 41.27 -29.36 -14.54
N THR A 9 41.32 -28.77 -13.35
CA THR A 9 40.17 -28.65 -12.45
C THR A 9 39.17 -27.68 -13.06
N THR A 10 38.05 -28.18 -13.56
CA THR A 10 36.90 -27.37 -13.99
C THR A 10 36.30 -26.72 -12.74
N ALA A 11 36.43 -25.40 -12.61
CA ALA A 11 35.69 -24.63 -11.63
C ALA A 11 34.23 -24.50 -12.10
N THR A 12 33.32 -25.17 -11.41
CA THR A 12 31.88 -24.97 -11.55
C THR A 12 31.55 -23.57 -11.05
N ILE A 13 31.21 -22.66 -11.97
CA ILE A 13 30.68 -21.34 -11.63
C ILE A 13 29.20 -21.56 -11.28
N ASN A 14 28.89 -21.54 -9.98
CA ASN A 14 27.52 -21.48 -9.52
C ASN A 14 27.00 -20.07 -9.81
N ASN A 15 26.26 -19.92 -10.91
CA ASN A 15 25.50 -18.72 -11.22
C ASN A 15 24.23 -18.68 -10.36
N ASP A 16 24.39 -18.41 -9.06
CA ASP A 16 23.29 -17.84 -8.28
C ASP A 16 23.21 -16.34 -8.63
N ILE A 17 22.62 -16.08 -9.79
CA ILE A 17 22.17 -14.73 -10.15
C ILE A 17 20.99 -14.45 -9.24
N THR A 18 21.24 -13.88 -8.07
CA THR A 18 20.23 -13.06 -7.40
C THR A 18 19.87 -11.96 -8.39
N GLU A 19 18.69 -12.04 -8.97
CA GLU A 19 18.13 -11.05 -9.87
C GLU A 19 18.08 -9.71 -9.14
N VAL A 20 19.13 -8.91 -9.27
CA VAL A 20 19.10 -7.50 -8.89
C VAL A 20 18.10 -6.88 -9.86
N LYS A 21 16.85 -6.69 -9.43
CA LYS A 21 15.85 -5.93 -10.18
C LYS A 21 16.50 -4.63 -10.61
N SER A 22 16.79 -4.48 -11.90
CA SER A 22 17.37 -3.24 -12.41
C SER A 22 16.33 -2.15 -12.17
N LYS A 23 16.65 -1.18 -11.32
CA LYS A 23 15.76 -0.06 -10.98
C LYS A 23 15.26 0.57 -12.28
N ARG A 24 13.97 0.40 -12.58
CA ARG A 24 13.32 0.97 -13.77
C ARG A 24 13.58 2.47 -13.77
N GLU A 25 14.01 3.03 -14.89
CA GLU A 25 14.08 4.48 -15.03
C GLU A 25 12.64 5.03 -15.08
N ILE A 26 12.26 5.81 -14.08
CA ILE A 26 10.92 6.35 -13.93
C ILE A 26 10.88 7.75 -14.52
N GLN A 27 9.96 7.97 -15.46
CA GLN A 27 9.76 9.28 -16.08
C GLN A 27 8.53 9.97 -15.49
N LEU A 28 8.56 11.30 -15.43
CA LEU A 28 7.42 12.10 -14.93
C LEU A 28 6.14 11.90 -15.77
N THR A 29 6.30 11.50 -17.03
CA THR A 29 5.20 11.23 -17.97
C THR A 29 4.62 9.82 -17.84
N ASP A 30 5.26 8.93 -17.07
CA ASP A 30 4.78 7.57 -16.85
C ASP A 30 3.41 7.59 -16.19
N ARG A 31 2.53 6.67 -16.58
CA ARG A 31 1.21 6.53 -15.97
C ARG A 31 1.30 5.86 -14.61
N VAL A 32 0.56 6.40 -13.65
CA VAL A 32 0.45 5.82 -12.32
C VAL A 32 -0.87 5.10 -12.20
N PHE A 33 -0.80 3.83 -11.80
CA PHE A 33 -1.98 3.05 -11.47
C PHE A 33 -2.32 3.22 -9.99
N LEU A 34 -3.52 3.72 -9.73
CA LEU A 34 -4.04 4.00 -8.41
C LEU A 34 -5.21 3.09 -8.06
N GLU A 35 -5.28 2.73 -6.79
CA GLU A 35 -6.45 2.12 -6.18
C GLU A 35 -7.09 3.08 -5.17
N ASN A 36 -8.40 3.30 -5.30
CA ASN A 36 -9.20 3.97 -4.28
C ASN A 36 -9.64 2.93 -3.23
N THR A 37 -9.14 3.10 -2.01
CA THR A 37 -9.41 2.19 -0.88
C THR A 37 -10.75 2.49 -0.20
N ARG A 38 -11.47 3.51 -0.65
CA ARG A 38 -12.74 3.98 -0.08
C ARG A 38 -13.92 3.60 -0.97
N ASN A 39 -15.07 3.34 -0.34
CA ASN A 39 -16.32 3.04 -1.04
C ASN A 39 -17.12 4.29 -1.44
N TRP A 40 -16.51 5.48 -1.43
CA TRP A 40 -17.05 6.72 -1.98
C TRP A 40 -16.07 7.35 -2.97
N GLU A 41 -16.58 8.32 -3.72
CA GLU A 41 -15.84 9.07 -4.71
C GLU A 41 -14.81 9.99 -4.05
N LEU A 42 -13.59 10.01 -4.59
CA LEU A 42 -12.55 10.91 -4.14
C LEU A 42 -12.32 12.00 -5.20
N GLY A 43 -12.46 13.25 -4.80
CA GLY A 43 -12.25 14.41 -5.66
C GLY A 43 -11.12 15.30 -5.17
N PHE A 44 -10.25 15.74 -6.07
CA PHE A 44 -9.22 16.75 -5.78
C PHE A 44 -8.87 17.56 -7.05
N ARG A 45 -8.28 18.73 -6.87
CA ARG A 45 -7.81 19.59 -7.96
C ARG A 45 -6.41 19.16 -8.39
N ALA A 46 -6.20 18.88 -9.67
CA ALA A 46 -4.87 18.61 -10.22
C ALA A 46 -3.96 19.84 -10.10
N VAL A 47 -2.71 19.64 -9.70
CA VAL A 47 -1.74 20.73 -9.53
C VAL A 47 -1.27 21.23 -10.89
N GLU A 48 -0.89 20.32 -11.79
CA GLU A 48 -0.31 20.70 -13.09
C GLU A 48 -1.35 21.30 -14.04
N THR A 49 -2.57 20.73 -14.06
CA THR A 49 -3.58 21.08 -15.06
C THR A 49 -4.71 21.96 -14.54
N GLN A 50 -4.80 22.16 -13.21
CA GLN A 50 -5.88 22.90 -12.57
C GLN A 50 -7.28 22.38 -12.94
N ARG A 51 -7.39 21.07 -13.23
CA ARG A 51 -8.65 20.40 -13.51
C ARG A 51 -9.11 19.61 -12.30
N ASP A 52 -10.40 19.46 -12.14
CA ASP A 52 -10.94 18.57 -11.11
C ASP A 52 -10.74 17.12 -11.55
N ILE A 53 -10.13 16.35 -10.67
CA ILE A 53 -9.95 14.90 -10.81
C ILE A 53 -10.95 14.23 -9.88
N THR A 54 -11.68 13.29 -10.45
CA THR A 54 -12.65 12.49 -9.73
C THR A 54 -12.30 11.01 -9.90
N ILE A 55 -12.06 10.34 -8.79
CA ILE A 55 -11.72 8.91 -8.75
C ILE A 55 -12.94 8.15 -8.23
N PRO A 56 -13.52 7.22 -9.02
CA PRO A 56 -14.68 6.46 -8.62
C PRO A 56 -14.46 5.66 -7.32
N PRO A 57 -15.54 5.35 -6.57
CA PRO A 57 -15.50 4.41 -5.45
C PRO A 57 -14.82 3.08 -5.82
N ASN A 58 -13.99 2.55 -4.93
CA ASN A 58 -13.35 1.24 -5.07
C ASN A 58 -12.58 1.01 -6.40
N ALA A 59 -12.18 2.07 -7.10
CA ALA A 59 -11.43 1.96 -8.35
C ALA A 59 -10.15 1.14 -8.12
N LYS A 60 -9.92 0.09 -8.91
CA LYS A 60 -8.77 -0.83 -8.70
C LYS A 60 -7.55 -0.55 -9.58
N LYS A 61 -7.70 0.23 -10.66
CA LYS A 61 -6.62 0.52 -11.61
C LYS A 61 -6.89 1.84 -12.34
N PHE A 62 -7.10 2.91 -11.57
CA PHE A 62 -7.28 4.24 -12.11
C PHE A 62 -5.95 4.75 -12.69
N ALA A 63 -5.93 5.19 -13.95
CA ALA A 63 -4.68 5.43 -14.70
C ALA A 63 -4.62 6.80 -15.38
N GLN A 64 -5.40 7.78 -14.92
CA GLN A 64 -5.44 9.11 -15.57
C GLN A 64 -4.29 10.03 -15.15
N LEU A 65 -3.60 9.74 -14.05
CA LEU A 65 -2.49 10.55 -13.55
C LEU A 65 -1.15 10.02 -14.05
N ASN A 66 -0.20 10.94 -14.19
CA ASN A 66 1.20 10.62 -14.44
C ASN A 66 2.02 10.78 -13.15
N VAL A 67 3.29 10.39 -13.19
CA VAL A 67 4.20 10.49 -12.02
C VAL A 67 4.37 11.94 -11.58
N GLY A 68 4.51 12.89 -12.51
CA GLY A 68 4.67 14.32 -12.21
C GLY A 68 3.52 14.88 -11.37
N GLU A 69 2.27 14.61 -11.76
CA GLU A 69 1.09 15.04 -11.03
C GLU A 69 1.00 14.38 -9.65
N VAL A 70 1.30 13.07 -9.54
CA VAL A 70 1.30 12.40 -8.22
C VAL A 70 2.36 13.00 -7.30
N MET A 71 3.56 13.31 -7.81
CA MET A 71 4.59 14.00 -7.03
C MET A 71 4.14 15.39 -6.60
N ALA A 72 3.53 16.16 -7.50
CA ALA A 72 3.03 17.50 -7.18
C ALA A 72 1.95 17.45 -6.09
N GLN A 73 1.03 16.48 -6.15
CA GLN A 73 0.03 16.27 -5.11
C GLN A 73 0.65 15.91 -3.75
N ILE A 74 1.70 15.08 -3.74
CA ILE A 74 2.43 14.73 -2.51
C ILE A 74 3.13 15.97 -1.93
N GLN A 75 3.77 16.78 -2.77
CA GLN A 75 4.46 18.02 -2.36
C GLN A 75 3.49 19.05 -1.77
N GLU A 76 2.28 19.17 -2.32
CA GLU A 76 1.21 20.01 -1.78
C GLU A 76 0.54 19.42 -0.51
N GLY A 77 0.98 18.25 -0.06
CA GLY A 77 0.47 17.62 1.16
C GLY A 77 -0.95 17.04 1.01
N ASN A 78 -1.34 16.61 -0.20
CA ASN A 78 -2.64 15.99 -0.40
C ASN A 78 -2.75 14.69 0.42
N GLY A 79 -3.52 14.74 1.51
CA GLY A 79 -3.70 13.63 2.45
C GLY A 79 -4.27 12.35 1.82
N MET A 80 -4.87 12.41 0.63
CA MET A 80 -5.30 11.22 -0.09
C MET A 80 -4.10 10.37 -0.56
N PHE A 81 -2.95 10.99 -0.82
CA PHE A 81 -1.69 10.33 -1.18
C PHE A 81 -0.74 10.22 0.02
N CYS A 82 -0.59 11.31 0.78
CA CYS A 82 0.38 11.40 1.86
C CYS A 82 -0.03 10.62 3.11
N GLY A 83 -1.33 10.39 3.30
CA GLY A 83 -1.83 9.73 4.50
C GLY A 83 -1.54 10.56 5.77
N THR A 84 -1.23 9.87 6.87
CA THR A 84 -1.03 10.46 8.20
C THR A 84 0.42 10.84 8.49
N ASP A 85 1.37 10.31 7.72
CA ASP A 85 2.81 10.43 7.98
C ASP A 85 3.60 11.12 6.85
N GLY A 86 2.95 11.45 5.74
CA GLY A 86 3.63 12.02 4.57
C GLY A 86 4.16 10.98 3.58
N PHE A 87 4.14 9.69 3.94
CA PHE A 87 4.72 8.58 3.17
C PHE A 87 3.67 7.53 2.75
N GLY A 88 2.39 7.88 2.89
CA GLY A 88 1.26 7.10 2.41
C GLY A 88 0.61 6.18 3.44
N ASN A 89 0.94 6.30 4.73
CA ASN A 89 0.27 5.51 5.76
C ASN A 89 -1.16 6.00 5.99
N ASN A 90 -2.13 5.09 5.90
CA ASN A 90 -3.56 5.35 5.94
C ASN A 90 -4.04 6.29 4.83
N ALA A 91 -3.29 6.37 3.73
CA ALA A 91 -3.68 7.10 2.52
C ALA A 91 -4.94 6.49 1.89
N TYR A 92 -5.70 7.32 1.19
CA TYR A 92 -6.96 6.89 0.58
C TYR A 92 -6.71 6.30 -0.81
N LEU A 93 -5.64 6.76 -1.47
CA LEU A 93 -5.16 6.28 -2.75
C LEU A 93 -3.88 5.48 -2.56
N LYS A 94 -3.91 4.24 -3.03
CA LYS A 94 -2.75 3.35 -3.05
C LYS A 94 -2.09 3.39 -4.42
N ILE A 95 -0.79 3.65 -4.45
CA ILE A 95 0.04 3.51 -5.65
C ILE A 95 0.36 2.01 -5.82
N LEU A 96 0.00 1.44 -6.96
CA LEU A 96 0.10 -0.01 -7.19
C LEU A 96 1.47 -0.48 -7.67
N ASP A 97 2.24 0.43 -8.26
CA ASP A 97 3.60 0.18 -8.72
C ASP A 97 4.58 0.60 -7.62
N GLU A 98 5.28 -0.38 -7.04
CA GLU A 98 6.20 -0.14 -5.93
C GLU A 98 7.41 0.70 -6.34
N ASP A 99 7.92 0.56 -7.57
CA ASP A 99 9.05 1.36 -8.04
C ASP A 99 8.63 2.84 -8.13
N ILE A 100 7.43 3.12 -8.67
CA ILE A 100 6.86 4.47 -8.70
C ILE A 100 6.63 4.99 -7.29
N ARG A 101 6.05 4.18 -6.40
CA ARG A 101 5.79 4.57 -5.01
C ARG A 101 7.07 5.03 -4.31
N ARG A 102 8.13 4.20 -4.38
CA ARG A 102 9.43 4.55 -3.79
C ARG A 102 9.99 5.82 -4.39
N TYR A 103 9.87 5.98 -5.70
CA TYR A 103 10.35 7.18 -6.39
C TYR A 103 9.63 8.45 -5.93
N VAL A 104 8.29 8.46 -5.90
CA VAL A 104 7.53 9.67 -5.53
C VAL A 104 7.69 10.06 -4.06
N PHE A 105 7.96 9.09 -3.19
CA PHE A 105 8.24 9.32 -1.76
C PHE A 105 9.74 9.42 -1.43
N SER A 106 10.62 9.34 -2.44
CA SER A 106 12.09 9.36 -2.27
C SER A 106 12.62 8.29 -1.31
N LEU A 107 12.03 7.10 -1.33
CA LEU A 107 12.46 5.96 -0.51
C LEU A 107 13.67 5.25 -1.16
N ASP A 108 14.70 4.99 -0.37
CA ASP A 108 15.87 4.20 -0.78
C ASP A 108 15.58 2.70 -0.74
N GLU A 109 16.53 1.81 -1.03
CA GLU A 109 16.33 0.35 -1.04
C GLU A 109 16.25 -0.30 0.35
N ASN A 110 16.72 0.38 1.38
CA ASN A 110 16.72 -0.07 2.77
C ASN A 110 15.46 0.37 3.52
N ASP A 111 14.69 1.30 2.95
CA ASP A 111 13.39 1.71 3.47
C ASP A 111 12.36 0.56 3.35
N ASN A 112 12.13 -0.11 4.47
CA ASN A 112 11.07 -1.13 4.64
C ASN A 112 9.71 -0.50 4.99
N ASN A 113 9.44 0.70 4.48
CA ASN A 113 8.19 1.40 4.72
C ASN A 113 7.10 0.81 3.81
N GLU A 114 6.56 -0.36 4.16
CA GLU A 114 5.30 -0.83 3.57
C GLU A 114 4.15 0.02 4.12
N PRO A 115 3.29 0.59 3.25
CA PRO A 115 2.27 1.52 3.68
C PRO A 115 1.17 0.78 4.46
N VAL A 116 0.77 1.36 5.59
CA VAL A 116 -0.37 0.90 6.38
C VAL A 116 -1.66 1.23 5.63
N ILE A 117 -2.25 0.26 4.95
CA ILE A 117 -3.47 0.47 4.18
C ILE A 117 -4.61 -0.38 4.75
N LEU A 118 -5.76 0.26 5.01
CA LEU A 118 -6.98 -0.43 5.34
C LEU A 118 -7.65 -0.96 4.06
N ASP A 119 -7.56 -2.26 3.84
CA ASP A 119 -8.18 -2.98 2.72
C ASP A 119 -8.72 -4.34 3.19
N ILE A 120 -9.30 -5.12 2.28
CA ILE A 120 -9.87 -6.42 2.61
C ILE A 120 -8.85 -7.41 3.18
N ASN A 121 -7.59 -7.34 2.75
CA ASN A 121 -6.54 -8.25 3.18
C ASN A 121 -6.04 -7.88 4.58
N SER A 122 -5.84 -6.59 4.86
CA SER A 122 -5.47 -6.14 6.20
C SER A 122 -6.59 -6.40 7.21
N VAL A 123 -7.87 -6.27 6.81
CA VAL A 123 -9.01 -6.65 7.68
C VAL A 123 -9.09 -8.16 7.90
N LYS A 124 -8.84 -8.99 6.88
CA LYS A 124 -8.72 -10.46 7.06
C LYS A 124 -7.62 -10.80 8.05
N ALA A 125 -6.44 -10.20 7.91
CA ALA A 125 -5.33 -10.41 8.82
C ALA A 125 -5.68 -9.98 10.26
N LEU A 126 -6.24 -8.78 10.41
CA LEU A 126 -6.72 -8.24 11.69
C LEU A 126 -7.71 -9.20 12.38
N LEU A 127 -8.73 -9.67 11.65
CA LEU A 127 -9.73 -10.59 12.20
C LEU A 127 -9.17 -11.99 12.48
N GLY A 128 -8.05 -12.37 11.86
CA GLY A 128 -7.31 -13.61 12.17
C GLY A 128 -6.51 -13.57 13.47
N ILE A 129 -6.23 -12.38 14.03
CA ILE A 129 -5.41 -12.25 15.25
C ILE A 129 -6.14 -12.86 16.46
N SER A 130 -5.51 -13.82 17.12
CA SER A 130 -6.13 -14.53 18.26
C SER A 130 -5.94 -13.82 19.60
N ASN A 131 -4.77 -13.20 19.81
CA ASN A 131 -4.47 -12.47 21.04
C ASN A 131 -5.20 -11.14 21.06
N LYS A 132 -5.89 -10.82 22.16
CA LYS A 132 -6.65 -9.57 22.29
C LYS A 132 -5.74 -8.33 22.23
N ALA A 133 -4.58 -8.34 22.88
CA ALA A 133 -3.68 -7.18 22.91
C ALA A 133 -3.13 -6.89 21.50
N ASP A 134 -2.69 -7.92 20.79
CA ASP A 134 -2.16 -7.78 19.42
C ASP A 134 -3.26 -7.30 18.45
N PHE A 135 -4.49 -7.80 18.63
CA PHE A 135 -5.65 -7.34 17.85
C PHE A 135 -5.90 -5.84 18.08
N MET A 136 -5.88 -5.39 19.33
CA MET A 136 -6.12 -3.97 19.65
C MET A 136 -5.00 -3.09 19.09
N ALA A 137 -3.75 -3.52 19.20
CA ALA A 137 -2.61 -2.80 18.65
C ALA A 137 -2.72 -2.65 17.12
N GLU A 138 -3.04 -3.74 16.42
CA GLU A 138 -3.22 -3.72 14.97
C GLU A 138 -4.44 -2.90 14.54
N LEU A 139 -5.55 -3.00 15.27
CA LEU A 139 -6.75 -2.20 15.02
C LEU A 139 -6.45 -0.70 15.13
N SER A 140 -5.74 -0.27 16.17
CA SER A 140 -5.34 1.13 16.35
C SER A 140 -4.33 1.61 15.31
N ARG A 141 -3.51 0.70 14.77
CA ARG A 141 -2.57 1.02 13.67
C ARG A 141 -3.30 1.19 12.34
N LEU A 142 -4.27 0.33 12.03
CA LEU A 142 -5.02 0.36 10.77
C LEU A 142 -6.10 1.46 10.71
N VAL A 143 -6.77 1.73 11.84
CA VAL A 143 -7.92 2.63 11.90
C VAL A 143 -7.55 3.94 12.57
N VAL A 144 -7.01 4.87 11.78
CA VAL A 144 -6.50 6.16 12.25
C VAL A 144 -7.34 7.32 11.71
N THR A 145 -7.55 7.36 10.40
CA THR A 145 -8.25 8.47 9.75
C THR A 145 -9.78 8.32 9.84
N GLU A 146 -10.50 9.42 9.67
CA GLU A 146 -11.97 9.37 9.52
C GLU A 146 -12.40 8.50 8.33
N GLY A 147 -11.58 8.44 7.27
CA GLY A 147 -11.80 7.52 6.15
C GLY A 147 -11.71 6.06 6.59
N ASP A 148 -10.72 5.69 7.39
CA ASP A 148 -10.56 4.33 7.90
C ASP A 148 -11.71 3.94 8.82
N LYS A 149 -12.12 4.85 9.72
CA LYS A 149 -13.25 4.64 10.63
C LYS A 149 -14.55 4.33 9.88
N LYS A 150 -14.79 5.03 8.76
CA LYS A 150 -15.96 4.77 7.91
C LYS A 150 -15.84 3.45 7.13
N MET A 151 -14.62 3.07 6.72
CA MET A 151 -14.40 1.93 5.84
C MET A 151 -14.23 0.60 6.58
N ILE A 152 -13.81 0.59 7.85
CA ILE A 152 -13.60 -0.66 8.61
C ILE A 152 -14.89 -1.47 8.77
N ILE A 153 -16.05 -0.83 8.98
CA ILE A 153 -17.33 -1.52 9.14
C ILE A 153 -17.73 -2.30 7.88
N PRO A 154 -17.85 -1.69 6.68
CA PRO A 154 -18.21 -2.43 5.48
C PRO A 154 -17.19 -3.52 5.13
N LEU A 155 -15.89 -3.27 5.31
CA LEU A 155 -14.87 -4.29 5.07
C LEU A 155 -14.99 -5.48 6.05
N ALA A 156 -15.18 -5.21 7.34
CA ALA A 156 -15.32 -6.27 8.33
C ALA A 156 -16.59 -7.10 8.10
N LYS A 157 -17.70 -6.48 7.64
CA LYS A 157 -18.89 -7.22 7.18
C LYS A 157 -18.57 -8.14 6.01
N GLU A 158 -17.88 -7.64 5.00
CA GLU A 158 -17.48 -8.42 3.82
C GLU A 158 -16.58 -9.61 4.17
N VAL A 159 -15.67 -9.43 5.14
CA VAL A 159 -14.78 -10.49 5.62
C VAL A 159 -15.51 -11.53 6.51
N GLY A 160 -16.68 -11.19 7.06
CA GLY A 160 -17.48 -12.10 7.88
C GLY A 160 -17.27 -11.93 9.39
N ILE A 161 -17.33 -10.68 9.87
CA ILE A 161 -17.26 -10.31 11.30
C ILE A 161 -18.24 -11.09 12.20
N ASP A 162 -19.38 -11.55 11.69
CA ASP A 162 -20.38 -12.29 12.48
C ASP A 162 -19.87 -13.66 12.95
N ASN A 163 -18.80 -14.18 12.34
CA ASN A 163 -18.20 -15.47 12.68
C ASN A 163 -17.00 -15.36 13.62
N VAL A 164 -16.67 -14.15 14.11
CA VAL A 164 -15.52 -13.95 15.01
C VAL A 164 -15.96 -13.66 16.45
N ALA A 165 -14.99 -13.66 17.38
CA ALA A 165 -15.25 -13.37 18.78
C ALA A 165 -15.92 -12.01 18.98
N VAL A 166 -16.98 -11.96 19.80
CA VAL A 166 -17.83 -10.78 20.03
C VAL A 166 -17.04 -9.52 20.41
N TYR A 167 -15.94 -9.66 21.15
CA TYR A 167 -15.13 -8.51 21.54
C TYR A 167 -14.56 -7.78 20.31
N LYS A 168 -14.18 -8.47 19.24
CA LYS A 168 -13.62 -7.83 18.03
C LYS A 168 -14.61 -6.88 17.39
N ARG A 169 -15.88 -7.29 17.34
CA ARG A 169 -16.99 -6.46 16.89
C ARG A 169 -17.10 -5.20 17.75
N ASN A 170 -17.16 -5.36 19.07
CA ASN A 170 -17.32 -4.23 20.00
C ASN A 170 -16.16 -3.22 19.88
N GLU A 171 -14.93 -3.70 19.79
CA GLU A 171 -13.76 -2.82 19.71
C GLU A 171 -13.68 -2.08 18.36
N ILE A 172 -14.09 -2.73 17.25
CA ILE A 172 -14.23 -2.06 15.94
C ILE A 172 -15.31 -0.97 16.01
N GLU A 173 -16.45 -1.24 16.63
CA GLU A 173 -17.49 -0.22 16.82
C GLU A 173 -16.99 0.95 17.68
N ASN A 174 -16.24 0.65 18.74
CA ASN A 174 -15.68 1.65 19.65
C ASN A 174 -14.71 2.59 18.94
N ILE A 175 -13.73 2.06 18.18
CA ILE A 175 -12.72 2.89 17.51
C ILE A 175 -13.28 3.63 16.30
N SER A 176 -14.23 3.02 15.59
CA SER A 176 -14.83 3.61 14.39
C SER A 176 -15.88 4.66 14.73
N GLY A 177 -16.57 4.51 15.87
CA GLY A 177 -17.76 5.31 16.19
C GLY A 177 -19.01 4.90 15.40
N TYR A 178 -18.94 3.82 14.62
CA TYR A 178 -20.02 3.30 13.79
C TYR A 178 -20.48 1.93 14.28
N LYS A 179 -21.73 1.57 13.99
CA LYS A 179 -22.32 0.26 14.34
C LYS A 179 -22.36 -0.67 13.13
N PHE A 180 -22.19 -1.97 13.39
CA PHE A 180 -22.47 -3.01 12.39
C PHE A 180 -23.97 -3.09 12.11
#